data_AF-A0A1L4CXG2-F1
#
_entry.id   AF-A0A1L4CXG2-F1
#
_cell.length_a   1.000
_cell.length_b   1.000
_cell.length_c   1.000
_cell.angle_alpha   90.00
_cell.angle_beta   90.00
_cell.angle_gamma   90.00
#
_symmetry.space_group_name_H-M   'P 1'
#
loop_
_entity.id
_entity.type
_entity.pdbx_description
1 polymer ?
#
loop_
_entity_poly.entity_id
_entity_poly.type
_entity_poly.pdbx_seq_one_letter_code
_entity_poly.pdbx_strand_id
1 'polypeptide(L)'
;MDWQNQLITVYLTTCNFFSQLSPHSFLKISPNSNPLFRDEETVTIYIFGVLSEFKNVKSIYKFTKNFLFEWFPHLPSYEGFLFRLNNLNQLFPELSNFLLQNNKFKSLSVFYTC
;
A
#
# COMPACT_ATOMS: atom_id res chain seq x y z
N MET A 1 18.14 -6.08 4.75
CA MET A 1 17.89 -4.89 3.90
C MET A 1 17.78 -3.69 4.80
N ASP A 2 18.30 -2.55 4.38
CA ASP A 2 17.98 -1.28 5.03
C ASP A 2 16.48 -0.96 4.88
N TRP A 3 15.86 -0.38 5.91
CA TRP A 3 14.41 -0.12 5.94
C TRP A 3 13.98 0.84 4.83
N GLN A 4 14.86 1.77 4.44
CA GLN A 4 14.62 2.70 3.33
C GLN A 4 14.52 1.95 2.00
N ASN A 5 15.46 1.04 1.74
CA ASN A 5 15.43 0.21 0.54
C ASN A 5 14.20 -0.69 0.48
N GLN A 6 13.75 -1.18 1.64
CA GLN A 6 12.51 -1.94 1.73
C GLN A 6 11.30 -1.07 1.40
N LEU A 7 11.19 0.13 1.97
CA LEU A 7 10.11 1.08 1.67
C LEU A 7 10.07 1.45 0.19
N ILE A 8 11.22 1.80 -0.39
CA ILE A 8 11.37 2.12 -1.82
C ILE A 8 10.95 0.93 -2.68
N THR A 9 11.37 -0.29 -2.33
CA THR A 9 11.00 -1.51 -3.07
C THR A 9 9.51 -1.74 -3.05
N VAL A 10 8.86 -1.60 -1.88
CA VAL A 10 7.39 -1.73 -1.76
C VAL A 10 6.68 -0.67 -2.59
N TYR A 11 7.13 0.60 -2.51
CA TYR A 11 6.53 1.69 -3.26
C TYR A 11 6.62 1.45 -4.78
N LEU A 12 7.81 1.15 -5.30
CA LEU A 12 8.02 0.87 -6.72
C LEU A 12 7.22 -0.35 -7.20
N THR A 13 7.14 -1.39 -6.39
CA THR A 13 6.34 -2.59 -6.69
C THR A 13 4.85 -2.23 -6.76
N THR A 14 4.38 -1.40 -5.83
CA THR A 14 2.99 -0.93 -5.80
C THR A 14 2.69 -0.06 -7.03
N CYS A 15 3.57 0.87 -7.39
CA CYS A 15 3.41 1.66 -8.62
C CYS A 15 3.36 0.78 -9.87
N ASN A 16 4.18 -0.27 -9.96
CA ASN A 16 4.17 -1.21 -11.07
C ASN A 16 2.89 -2.06 -11.10
N PHE A 17 2.33 -2.41 -9.94
CA PHE A 17 1.03 -3.07 -9.88
C PHE A 17 -0.07 -2.16 -10.42
N PHE A 18 -0.14 -0.92 -9.92
CA PHE A 18 -1.18 0.03 -10.33
C PHE A 18 -1.08 0.43 -11.80
N SER A 19 0.12 0.48 -12.39
CA SER A 19 0.31 0.77 -13.81
C SER A 19 -0.22 -0.34 -14.74
N GLN A 20 -0.35 -1.57 -14.24
CA GLN A 20 -0.90 -2.71 -14.98
C GLN A 20 -2.41 -2.81 -14.91
N LEU A 21 -3.04 -2.08 -14.00
CA LEU A 21 -4.49 -2.11 -13.86
C LEU A 21 -5.13 -1.24 -14.96
N SER A 22 -6.27 -1.72 -15.48
CA SER A 22 -6.99 -1.01 -16.53
C SER A 22 -7.39 0.40 -16.07
N PRO A 23 -7.27 1.44 -16.92
CA PRO A 23 -7.71 2.81 -16.59
C PRO A 23 -9.18 2.87 -16.15
N HIS A 24 -10.00 1.89 -16.54
CA HIS A 24 -11.41 1.83 -16.23
C HIS A 24 -11.75 1.38 -14.80
N SER A 25 -10.86 0.69 -14.07
CA SER A 25 -11.12 0.29 -12.68
C SER A 25 -10.85 1.42 -11.67
N PHE A 26 -10.12 2.46 -12.06
CA PHE A 26 -9.70 3.58 -11.19
C PHE A 26 -10.54 4.85 -11.31
N LEU A 27 -11.64 4.81 -12.07
CA LEU A 27 -12.53 5.96 -12.27
C LEU A 27 -13.45 6.22 -11.07
N LYS A 28 -12.83 6.57 -9.94
CA LYS A 28 -13.31 7.60 -9.01
C LYS A 28 -12.25 8.64 -8.68
N ILE A 29 -11.15 8.70 -9.43
CA ILE A 29 -10.32 9.90 -9.49
C ILE A 29 -10.96 10.77 -10.56
N SER A 30 -11.74 11.77 -10.14
CA SER A 30 -12.19 12.80 -11.07
C SER A 30 -10.96 13.39 -11.77
N PRO A 31 -11.01 13.71 -13.08
CA PRO A 31 -9.85 14.27 -13.79
C PRO A 31 -9.33 15.58 -13.19
N ASN A 32 -10.15 16.27 -12.38
CA ASN A 32 -9.82 17.50 -11.66
C ASN A 32 -9.35 17.29 -10.22
N SER A 33 -9.36 16.06 -9.71
CA SER A 33 -8.76 15.74 -8.42
C SER A 33 -7.39 15.15 -8.67
N ASN A 34 -6.34 15.97 -8.59
CA ASN A 34 -5.02 15.47 -8.26
C ASN A 34 -5.00 15.34 -6.72
N PRO A 35 -5.39 14.19 -6.13
CA PRO A 35 -5.31 14.07 -4.69
C PRO A 35 -3.84 14.17 -4.30
N LEU A 36 -3.55 15.03 -3.31
CA LEU A 36 -2.21 15.18 -2.75
C LEU A 36 -1.68 13.87 -2.14
N PHE A 37 -2.58 12.91 -1.87
CA PHE A 37 -2.29 11.57 -1.38
C PHE A 37 -3.01 10.52 -2.22
N ARG A 38 -2.25 9.56 -2.75
CA ARG A 38 -2.70 8.58 -3.73
C ARG A 38 -3.01 7.21 -3.12
N ASP A 39 -3.70 6.39 -3.89
CA ASP A 39 -4.10 5.05 -3.46
C ASP A 39 -2.88 4.11 -3.43
N GLU A 40 -1.89 4.33 -4.30
CA GLU A 40 -0.59 3.65 -4.27
C GLU A 40 0.15 3.90 -2.95
N GLU A 41 0.09 5.14 -2.42
CA GLU A 41 0.69 5.49 -1.13
C GLU A 41 -0.04 4.78 0.01
N THR A 42 -1.38 4.68 -0.07
CA THR A 42 -2.20 3.94 0.90
C THR A 42 -1.78 2.47 0.97
N VAL A 43 -1.68 1.82 -0.18
CA VAL A 43 -1.29 0.40 -0.29
C VAL A 43 0.16 0.19 0.13
N THR A 44 1.06 1.09 -0.25
CA THR A 44 2.48 1.04 0.14
C THR A 44 2.63 1.06 1.66
N ILE A 45 1.98 2.01 2.33
CA ILE A 45 2.05 2.15 3.80
C ILE A 45 1.53 0.87 4.47
N TYR A 46 0.43 0.32 3.98
CA TYR A 46 -0.14 -0.91 4.53
C TYR A 46 0.79 -2.11 4.36
N ILE A 47 1.28 -2.38 3.14
CA ILE A 47 2.20 -3.50 2.88
C ILE A 47 3.49 -3.35 3.70
N PHE A 48 4.10 -2.16 3.68
CA PHE A 48 5.31 -1.90 4.44
C PHE A 48 5.10 -2.14 5.93
N GLY A 49 3.95 -1.72 6.46
CA GLY A 49 3.56 -1.96 7.84
C GLY A 49 3.39 -3.45 8.16
N VAL A 50 2.76 -4.23 7.27
CA VAL A 50 2.62 -5.69 7.41
C VAL A 50 3.99 -6.38 7.38
N LEU A 51 4.87 -5.99 6.45
CA LEU A 51 6.25 -6.50 6.37
C LEU A 51 7.11 -6.10 7.58
N SER A 52 6.73 -5.04 8.28
CA SER A 52 7.36 -4.60 9.54
C SER A 52 6.69 -5.19 10.79
N GLU A 53 5.88 -6.25 10.61
CA GLU A 53 5.22 -7.03 11.67
C GLU A 53 4.23 -6.24 12.55
N PHE A 54 3.70 -5.11 12.06
CA PHE A 54 2.65 -4.39 12.79
C PHE A 54 1.33 -5.17 12.76
N LYS A 55 0.79 -5.46 13.96
CA LYS A 55 -0.40 -6.30 14.13
C LYS A 55 -1.73 -5.63 13.74
N ASN A 56 -1.75 -4.31 13.55
CA ASN A 56 -2.99 -3.60 13.22
C ASN A 56 -2.72 -2.30 12.44
N VAL A 57 -3.73 -1.88 11.67
CA VAL A 57 -3.69 -0.69 10.81
C VAL A 57 -3.40 0.59 11.60
N LYS A 58 -3.88 0.68 12.85
CA LYS A 58 -3.66 1.85 13.71
C LYS A 58 -2.18 2.02 14.09
N SER A 59 -1.48 0.92 14.37
CA SER A 59 -0.04 0.94 14.62
C SER A 59 0.75 1.34 13.38
N ILE A 60 0.38 0.81 12.20
CA ILE A 60 0.97 1.19 10.91
C ILE A 60 0.82 2.69 10.67
N TYR A 61 -0.39 3.22 10.84
CA TYR A 61 -0.67 4.64 10.67
C TYR A 61 0.14 5.50 11.65
N LYS A 62 0.17 5.14 12.94
CA LYS A 62 0.94 5.87 13.96
C LYS A 62 2.44 5.87 13.65
N PHE A 63 2.98 4.73 13.23
CA PHE A 63 4.36 4.62 12.81
C PHE A 63 4.66 5.53 11.62
N THR A 64 3.82 5.47 10.58
CA THR A 64 3.98 6.29 9.37
C THR A 64 3.95 7.78 9.70
N LYS A 65 2.97 8.22 10.49
CA LYS A 65 2.84 9.61 10.92
C LYS A 65 4.05 10.11 11.72
N ASN A 66 4.67 9.25 12.53
CA ASN A 66 5.74 9.65 13.42
C ASN A 66 7.14 9.57 12.78
N PHE A 67 7.35 8.61 11.88
CA PHE A 67 8.68 8.28 11.36
C PHE A 67 8.82 8.41 9.85
N LEU A 68 7.71 8.39 9.09
CA LEU A 68 7.71 8.46 7.63
C LEU A 68 6.96 9.70 7.10
N PHE A 69 6.74 10.71 7.95
CA PHE A 69 6.01 11.92 7.54
C PHE A 69 6.69 12.66 6.39
N GLU A 70 8.02 12.70 6.36
CA GLU A 70 8.79 13.31 5.26
C GLU A 70 8.58 12.58 3.92
N TRP A 71 8.30 11.27 3.97
CA TRP A 71 8.04 10.45 2.79
C TRP A 71 6.57 10.52 2.34
N PHE A 72 5.65 10.77 3.27
CA PHE A 72 4.21 10.88 3.02
C PHE A 72 3.65 12.18 3.63
N PRO A 73 4.04 13.36 3.11
CA PRO A 73 3.70 14.66 3.73
C PRO A 73 2.20 14.97 3.70
N HIS A 74 1.46 14.30 2.82
CA HIS A 74 0.02 14.49 2.63
C HIS A 74 -0.83 13.38 3.26
N LEU A 75 -0.25 12.61 4.19
CA LEU A 75 -0.97 11.56 4.91
C LEU A 75 -2.29 12.11 5.50
N PRO A 76 -3.46 11.56 5.12
CA PRO A 76 -4.75 12.03 5.63
C PRO A 76 -4.93 11.68 7.12
N SER A 77 -6.06 12.07 7.70
CA SER A 77 -6.43 11.57 9.04
C SER A 77 -6.49 10.04 9.07
N TYR A 78 -6.41 9.45 10.26
CA TYR A 78 -6.54 8.00 10.43
C TYR A 78 -7.83 7.46 9.78
N GLU A 79 -8.94 8.17 9.96
CA GLU A 79 -10.23 7.83 9.36
C GLU A 79 -10.19 7.91 7.84
N GLY A 80 -9.57 8.96 7.28
CA GLY A 80 -9.40 9.10 5.83
C GLY A 80 -8.50 8.01 5.24
N PHE A 81 -7.41 7.67 5.92
CA PHE A 81 -6.52 6.56 5.55
C PHE A 81 -7.26 5.22 5.58
N LEU A 82 -7.98 4.93 6.67
CA LEU A 82 -8.75 3.70 6.83
C LEU A 82 -9.87 3.58 5.79
N PHE A 83 -10.57 4.67 5.51
CA PHE A 83 -11.61 4.71 4.47
C PHE A 83 -11.05 4.36 3.09
N ARG A 84 -9.92 4.96 2.71
CA ARG A 84 -9.23 4.63 1.45
C ARG A 84 -8.80 3.17 1.41
N LEU A 85 -8.15 2.68 2.46
CA LEU A 85 -7.70 1.30 2.55
C LEU A 85 -8.86 0.30 2.38
N ASN A 86 -10.00 0.55 3.05
CA ASN A 86 -11.19 -0.29 2.94
C ASN A 86 -11.79 -0.27 1.52
N ASN A 87 -11.77 0.87 0.83
CA ASN A 87 -12.24 0.96 -0.56
C ASN A 87 -11.34 0.18 -1.53
N LEU A 88 -10.05 0.02 -1.20
CA LEU A 88 -9.07 -0.72 -1.99
C LEU A 88 -9.06 -2.22 -1.64
N ASN A 89 -9.91 -2.70 -0.71
CA ASN A 89 -9.93 -4.09 -0.25
C ASN A 89 -10.07 -5.10 -1.41
N GLN A 90 -10.85 -4.74 -2.45
CA GLN A 90 -11.06 -5.59 -3.63
C GLN A 90 -9.80 -5.79 -4.48
N LEU A 91 -8.79 -4.92 -4.36
CA LEU A 91 -7.54 -5.01 -5.11
C LEU A 91 -6.53 -5.96 -4.46
N PHE A 92 -6.70 -6.31 -3.18
CA PHE A 92 -5.73 -7.14 -2.46
C PHE A 92 -5.56 -8.56 -3.03
N PRO A 93 -6.62 -9.26 -3.48
CA PRO A 93 -6.46 -10.54 -4.17
C PRO A 93 -5.61 -10.44 -5.44
N GLU A 94 -5.86 -9.43 -6.27
CA GLU A 94 -5.09 -9.18 -7.51
C GLU A 94 -3.65 -8.81 -7.21
N LEU A 95 -3.44 -7.93 -6.22
CA LEU A 95 -2.13 -7.55 -5.73
C LEU A 95 -1.34 -8.75 -5.20
N SER A 96 -1.99 -9.64 -4.45
CA SER A 96 -1.38 -10.86 -3.93
C SER A 96 -0.93 -11.78 -5.08
N ASN A 97 -1.79 -11.98 -6.09
CA ASN A 97 -1.44 -12.75 -7.28
C ASN A 97 -0.27 -12.10 -8.04
N PHE A 98 -0.29 -10.78 -8.21
CA PHE A 98 0.79 -10.03 -8.85
C PHE A 98 2.12 -10.19 -8.11
N LEU A 99 2.12 -10.10 -6.79
CA LEU A 99 3.32 -10.27 -5.96
C LEU A 99 3.88 -11.70 -6.04
N LEU A 100 3.01 -12.71 -6.05
CA LEU A 100 3.40 -14.11 -6.22
C LEU A 100 4.01 -14.38 -7.61
N GLN A 101 3.45 -13.79 -8.66
CA GLN A 101 3.94 -13.97 -10.03
C GLN A 101 5.27 -13.26 -10.27
N ASN A 102 5.46 -12.06 -9.70
CA ASN A 102 6.67 -11.27 -9.90
C ASN A 102 7.88 -11.71 -9.05
N ASN A 103 7.75 -12.78 -8.25
CA ASN A 103 8.84 -13.53 -7.59
C ASN A 103 10.05 -12.71 -7.12
N LYS A 104 9.80 -11.59 -6.42
CA LYS A 104 10.79 -10.92 -5.55
C LYS A 104 10.54 -11.14 -4.05
N PHE A 105 9.42 -11.76 -3.69
CA PHE A 105 9.03 -12.04 -2.30
C PHE A 105 8.78 -13.54 -2.06
N LYS A 106 9.75 -14.39 -2.42
CA LYS A 106 9.70 -15.82 -2.08
C LYS A 106 10.13 -16.03 -0.62
N SER A 107 9.35 -15.50 0.33
CA SER A 107 9.40 -15.89 1.75
C SER A 107 8.13 -15.54 2.54
N LEU A 108 6.96 -15.46 1.90
CA LEU A 108 5.66 -15.44 2.60
C LEU A 108 4.96 -16.78 2.37
N SER A 109 5.58 -17.85 2.89
CA SER A 109 4.94 -19.15 3.06
C SER A 109 4.35 -19.27 4.46
N VAL A 110 3.45 -18.36 4.85
CA VAL A 110 2.53 -18.57 5.98
C VAL A 110 1.27 -17.77 5.67
N PHE A 111 0.11 -18.35 5.98
CA PHE A 111 -1.25 -17.79 5.85
C PHE A 111 -2.01 -18.08 4.55
N TYR A 112 -2.07 -19.36 4.18
CA TYR A 112 -3.35 -19.94 3.73
C TYR A 112 -3.52 -21.32 4.36
N THR A 113 -4.11 -21.33 5.55
CA THR A 113 -4.89 -22.47 6.08
C THR A 113 -6.08 -21.85 6.81
N CYS A 114 -7.20 -21.76 6.10
CA CYS A 114 -8.51 -22.00 6.69
C CYS A 114 -8.81 -23.49 6.53
#